data_AF-A0AAV5MQN0-F1
#
_entry.id   AF-A0AAV5MQN0-F1
#
_cell.length_a   1.000
_cell.length_b   1.000
_cell.length_c   1.000
_cell.angle_alpha   90.00
_cell.angle_beta   90.00
_cell.angle_gamma   90.00
#
_symmetry.space_group_name_H-M   'P 1'
#
loop_
_entity.id
_entity.type
_entity.pdbx_description
1 polymer ?
#
loop_
_entity_poly.entity_id
_entity_poly.type
_entity_poly.pdbx_seq_one_letter_code
_entity_poly.pdbx_strand_id
1 'polypeptide(L)'
;YFDVIAGTSTGGLVTAMLSTPNEKNRPLFAAKDIKDFYLEHCPKIFPQDSALFAPATNLVRSLSGPKYDGKYLHEVIREKLGEKTLTQTLTNVVIPTFDIKNLQPTIFSSFQVKNDPCLNALLSDICISTSASPTYLPAHHFETEDYINGKLREFNLVDGSVAANNPYSALNAAKWGLLGWLTSDHSSPLVDVFTQASSDMVDFHLATVFQALDSEGSYLRIQDDTLTGPLASVDVATEKNLEDLVKVGEELLKKPVSRVNLDYGHVEGIGSKETNAEALIRMAAILSKEKRLRDMRSSHGHVTQKK
;
A
#
# COMPACT_ATOMS: atom_id res chain seq x y z
N TYR A 1 -1.28 18.64 -5.03
CA TYR A 1 -2.72 18.31 -5.04
C TYR A 1 -3.03 17.61 -3.74
N PHE A 2 -2.44 16.46 -3.49
CA PHE A 2 -2.48 15.79 -2.19
C PHE A 2 -1.39 16.35 -1.27
N ASP A 3 -1.79 16.80 -0.09
CA ASP A 3 -0.88 17.30 0.95
C ASP A 3 -0.22 16.16 1.75
N VAL A 4 -0.87 14.99 1.74
CA VAL A 4 -0.39 13.75 2.34
C VAL A 4 -0.73 12.60 1.40
N ILE A 5 0.20 11.66 1.25
CA ILE A 5 -0.03 10.37 0.59
C ILE A 5 0.37 9.26 1.57
N ALA A 6 -0.55 8.33 1.83
CA ALA A 6 -0.30 7.21 2.71
C ALA A 6 -0.44 5.89 1.95
N GLY A 7 0.38 4.90 2.31
CA GLY A 7 0.31 3.59 1.69
C GLY A 7 1.08 2.54 2.47
N THR A 8 0.52 1.34 2.50
CA THR A 8 1.08 0.15 3.15
C THR A 8 1.40 -0.89 2.08
N SER A 9 2.45 -1.68 2.25
CA SER A 9 2.84 -2.72 1.30
C SER A 9 3.03 -2.16 -0.10
N THR A 10 2.49 -2.80 -1.15
CA THR A 10 2.46 -2.27 -2.53
C THR A 10 1.98 -0.81 -2.62
N GLY A 11 1.04 -0.38 -1.77
CA GLY A 11 0.62 1.02 -1.67
C GLY A 11 1.72 1.96 -1.16
N GLY A 12 2.62 1.48 -0.30
CA GLY A 12 3.81 2.18 0.15
C GLY A 12 4.83 2.39 -0.96
N LEU A 13 5.03 1.41 -1.85
CA LEU A 13 5.87 1.58 -3.05
C LEU A 13 5.28 2.64 -3.97
N VAL A 14 3.98 2.56 -4.25
CA VAL A 14 3.29 3.56 -5.10
C VAL A 14 3.42 4.95 -4.47
N THR A 15 3.25 5.05 -3.15
CA THR A 15 3.45 6.30 -2.39
C THR A 15 4.87 6.85 -2.61
N ALA A 16 5.90 6.02 -2.45
CA ALA A 16 7.29 6.44 -2.67
C ALA A 16 7.55 6.83 -4.13
N MET A 17 7.10 6.03 -5.11
CA MET A 17 7.28 6.30 -6.53
C MET A 17 6.66 7.63 -6.98
N LEU A 18 5.48 7.98 -6.45
CA LEU A 18 4.76 9.21 -6.78
C LEU A 18 5.22 10.43 -5.98
N SER A 19 5.99 10.24 -4.92
CA SER A 19 6.44 11.33 -4.04
C SER A 19 7.95 11.58 -4.09
N THR A 20 8.75 10.62 -4.55
CA THR A 20 10.21 10.78 -4.66
C THR A 20 10.55 11.76 -5.79
N PRO A 21 11.42 12.76 -5.56
CA PRO A 21 11.83 13.69 -6.60
C PRO A 21 12.89 13.07 -7.52
N ASN A 22 12.71 13.27 -8.82
CA ASN A 22 13.78 13.14 -9.80
C ASN A 22 14.71 14.38 -9.81
N GLU A 23 15.70 14.39 -10.70
CA GLU A 23 16.67 15.49 -10.83
C GLU A 23 16.05 16.86 -11.09
N LYS A 24 14.84 16.90 -11.68
CA LYS A 24 14.11 18.14 -11.97
C LYS A 24 13.14 18.53 -10.85
N ASN A 25 13.24 17.89 -9.68
CA ASN A 25 12.34 18.07 -8.55
C ASN A 25 10.85 17.82 -8.92
N ARG A 26 10.62 16.79 -9.72
CA ARG A 26 9.29 16.29 -10.13
C ARG A 26 9.14 14.84 -9.67
N PRO A 27 7.91 14.33 -9.49
CA PRO A 27 7.71 12.93 -9.15
C PRO A 27 8.48 12.01 -10.10
N LEU A 28 9.15 11.02 -9.53
CA LEU A 28 9.95 10.04 -10.27
C LEU A 28 9.09 9.27 -11.27
N PHE A 29 7.88 8.88 -10.86
CA PHE A 29 6.89 8.22 -11.70
C PHE A 29 5.65 9.09 -11.89
N ALA A 30 5.03 9.01 -13.06
CA ALA A 30 3.63 9.40 -13.24
C ALA A 30 2.71 8.23 -12.85
N ALA A 31 1.47 8.53 -12.48
CA ALA A 31 0.50 7.50 -12.08
C ALA A 31 0.27 6.42 -13.15
N LYS A 32 0.33 6.79 -14.44
CA LYS A 32 0.18 5.85 -15.56
C LYS A 32 1.33 4.83 -15.64
N ASP A 33 2.52 5.20 -15.17
CA ASP A 33 3.73 4.38 -15.27
C ASP A 33 3.73 3.26 -14.21
N ILE A 34 2.93 3.40 -13.15
CA ILE A 34 2.81 2.42 -12.06
C ILE A 34 2.28 1.08 -12.56
N LYS A 35 1.31 1.09 -13.49
CA LYS A 35 0.77 -0.13 -14.10
C LYS A 35 1.87 -0.87 -14.84
N ASP A 36 2.63 -0.17 -15.68
CA ASP A 36 3.68 -0.76 -16.51
C ASP A 36 4.82 -1.29 -15.63
N PHE A 37 5.16 -0.59 -14.54
CA PHE A 37 6.10 -1.08 -13.53
C PHE A 37 5.67 -2.45 -12.97
N TYR A 38 4.41 -2.59 -12.54
CA TYR A 38 3.95 -3.86 -11.99
C TYR A 38 3.88 -4.97 -13.04
N LEU A 39 3.43 -4.68 -14.27
CA LEU A 39 3.42 -5.65 -15.36
C LEU A 39 4.83 -6.18 -15.67
N GLU A 40 5.85 -5.32 -15.63
CA GLU A 40 7.23 -5.70 -15.91
C GLU A 40 7.89 -6.46 -14.74
N HIS A 41 7.70 -5.98 -13.51
CA HIS A 41 8.51 -6.42 -12.37
C HIS A 41 7.82 -7.49 -11.50
N CYS A 42 6.49 -7.55 -11.43
CA CYS A 42 5.80 -8.56 -10.60
C CYS A 42 6.22 -10.01 -10.93
N PRO A 43 6.32 -10.44 -12.20
CA PRO A 43 6.73 -11.82 -12.52
C PRO A 43 8.16 -12.17 -12.06
N LYS A 44 9.02 -11.15 -11.90
CA LYS A 44 10.40 -11.29 -11.44
C LYS A 44 10.50 -11.22 -9.90
N ILE A 45 9.62 -10.45 -9.26
CA ILE A 45 9.47 -10.38 -7.79
C ILE A 45 8.86 -11.69 -7.27
N PHE A 46 7.84 -12.21 -7.95
CA PHE A 46 7.10 -13.42 -7.60
C PHE A 46 7.17 -14.45 -8.74
N PRO A 47 8.32 -15.08 -8.98
CA PRO A 47 8.46 -16.09 -10.02
C PRO A 47 7.48 -17.24 -9.79
N GLN A 48 6.70 -17.57 -10.81
CA GLN A 48 5.75 -18.68 -10.79
C GLN A 48 6.44 -19.96 -11.31
N ASP A 49 6.45 -21.02 -10.51
CA ASP A 49 7.07 -22.29 -10.90
C ASP A 49 6.30 -22.92 -12.07
N SER A 50 6.95 -23.09 -13.22
CA SER A 50 6.36 -23.67 -14.44
C SER A 50 6.53 -25.20 -14.55
N ALA A 51 7.08 -25.86 -13.53
CA ALA A 51 7.48 -27.26 -13.62
C ALA A 51 6.34 -28.23 -13.29
N LEU A 52 6.01 -29.10 -14.25
CA LEU A 52 5.07 -30.25 -14.19
C LEU A 52 5.35 -31.31 -13.08
N PHE A 53 6.32 -31.08 -12.18
CA PHE A 53 6.76 -32.02 -11.14
C PHE A 53 6.97 -31.31 -9.79
N ALA A 54 5.94 -30.65 -9.25
CA ALA A 54 6.02 -29.78 -8.07
C ALA A 54 5.58 -30.31 -6.67
N PRO A 55 4.99 -31.51 -6.44
CA PRO A 55 4.41 -31.78 -5.11
C PRO A 55 5.42 -31.89 -3.96
N ALA A 56 6.59 -32.51 -4.19
CA ALA A 56 7.53 -32.84 -3.12
C ALA A 56 8.50 -31.70 -2.76
N THR A 57 8.79 -30.79 -3.70
CA THR A 57 9.72 -29.67 -3.51
C THR A 57 9.11 -28.52 -2.71
N ASN A 58 7.81 -28.28 -2.86
CA ASN A 58 7.09 -27.22 -2.16
C ASN A 58 7.01 -27.43 -0.64
N LEU A 59 6.90 -28.68 -0.19
CA LEU A 59 6.82 -29.01 1.23
C LEU A 59 8.14 -28.72 1.97
N VAL A 60 9.28 -29.05 1.35
CA VAL A 60 10.61 -28.81 1.94
C VAL A 60 10.96 -27.32 1.92
N ARG A 61 10.59 -26.59 0.85
CA ARG A 61 10.82 -25.14 0.73
C ARG A 61 10.02 -24.33 1.76
N SER A 62 8.82 -24.78 2.11
CA SER A 62 7.97 -24.13 3.14
C SER A 62 8.58 -24.14 4.55
N LEU A 63 9.54 -25.04 4.82
CA LEU A 63 10.20 -25.18 6.12
C LEU A 63 11.56 -24.45 6.19
N SER A 64 12.05 -23.89 5.08
CA SER A 64 13.40 -23.31 4.98
C SER A 64 13.46 -21.78 4.96
N GLY A 65 12.32 -21.08 5.03
CA GLY A 65 12.26 -19.62 4.99
C GLY A 65 11.05 -19.08 4.22
N PRO A 66 11.02 -17.78 3.90
CA PRO A 66 9.94 -17.17 3.14
C PRO A 66 9.82 -17.76 1.72
N LYS A 67 8.63 -17.68 1.12
CA LYS A 67 8.33 -18.21 -0.22
C LYS A 67 9.26 -17.63 -1.29
N TYR A 68 9.62 -16.35 -1.17
CA TYR A 68 10.49 -15.60 -2.07
C TYR A 68 11.70 -15.04 -1.31
N ASP A 69 12.86 -14.94 -1.97
CA ASP A 69 14.10 -14.47 -1.33
C ASP A 69 14.22 -12.94 -1.25
N GLY A 70 13.34 -12.21 -1.93
CA GLY A 70 13.29 -10.75 -1.94
C GLY A 70 14.42 -10.04 -2.69
N LYS A 71 15.41 -10.75 -3.24
CA LYS A 71 16.61 -10.09 -3.80
C LYS A 71 16.29 -9.16 -4.96
N TYR A 72 15.47 -9.63 -5.90
CA TYR A 72 15.06 -8.82 -7.05
C TYR A 72 14.24 -7.59 -6.63
N LEU A 73 13.36 -7.75 -5.63
CA LEU A 73 12.60 -6.63 -5.06
C LEU A 73 13.54 -5.56 -4.47
N HIS A 74 14.55 -5.98 -3.71
CA HIS A 74 15.51 -5.05 -3.12
C HIS A 74 16.32 -4.32 -4.19
N GLU A 75 16.77 -5.05 -5.22
CA GLU A 75 17.52 -4.51 -6.35
C GLU A 75 16.71 -3.44 -7.09
N VAL A 76 15.49 -3.76 -7.53
CA VAL A 76 14.67 -2.82 -8.31
C VAL A 76 14.28 -1.60 -7.48
N ILE A 77 13.92 -1.78 -6.20
CA ILE A 77 13.56 -0.64 -5.34
C ILE A 77 14.76 0.29 -5.12
N ARG A 78 15.96 -0.26 -4.87
CA ARG A 78 17.18 0.53 -4.71
C ARG A 78 17.58 1.23 -6.01
N GLU A 79 17.44 0.55 -7.15
CA GLU A 79 17.68 1.14 -8.47
C GLU A 79 16.76 2.34 -8.72
N LYS A 80 15.45 2.20 -8.45
CA LYS A 80 14.48 3.27 -8.72
C LYS A 80 14.59 4.42 -7.74
N LEU A 81 14.67 4.15 -6.44
CA LEU A 81 14.61 5.19 -5.40
C LEU A 81 15.98 5.78 -5.05
N GLY A 82 17.06 5.07 -5.35
CA GLY A 82 18.43 5.48 -5.04
C GLY A 82 18.62 5.77 -3.55
N GLU A 83 19.49 6.74 -3.27
CA GLU A 83 19.85 7.19 -1.92
C GLU A 83 18.89 8.27 -1.37
N LYS A 84 17.64 8.30 -1.84
CA LYS A 84 16.66 9.30 -1.39
C LYS A 84 16.09 8.93 -0.03
N THR A 85 16.04 9.90 0.89
CA THR A 85 15.50 9.72 2.25
C THR A 85 14.07 10.21 2.37
N LEU A 86 13.40 9.83 3.46
CA LEU A 86 12.01 10.17 3.76
C LEU A 86 11.73 11.69 3.70
N THR A 87 12.65 12.52 4.15
CA THR A 87 12.49 13.99 4.14
C THR A 87 12.60 14.62 2.76
N GLN A 88 13.12 13.89 1.78
CA GLN A 88 13.27 14.38 0.41
C GLN A 88 12.00 14.19 -0.43
N THR A 89 10.93 13.60 0.11
CA THR A 89 9.66 13.46 -0.62
C THR A 89 9.02 14.82 -0.93
N LEU A 90 8.37 14.92 -2.10
CA LEU A 90 7.73 16.13 -2.62
C LEU A 90 6.46 16.54 -1.87
N THR A 91 5.90 15.62 -1.10
CA THR A 91 4.74 15.83 -0.24
C THR A 91 4.92 15.00 1.02
N ASN A 92 4.06 15.22 2.01
CA ASN A 92 4.15 14.42 3.21
C ASN A 92 3.71 12.99 2.92
N VAL A 93 4.46 12.01 3.41
CA VAL A 93 4.11 10.60 3.28
C VAL A 93 3.93 9.93 4.64
N VAL A 94 3.14 8.86 4.64
CA VAL A 94 2.93 7.96 5.79
C VAL A 94 3.01 6.51 5.29
N ILE A 95 4.06 5.79 5.68
CA ILE A 95 4.29 4.41 5.28
C ILE A 95 4.49 3.57 6.55
N PRO A 96 3.50 2.77 6.97
CA PRO A 96 3.61 1.94 8.16
C PRO A 96 4.39 0.64 7.89
N THR A 97 5.08 0.17 8.93
CA THR A 97 5.75 -1.13 9.04
C THR A 97 5.55 -1.67 10.45
N PHE A 98 5.97 -2.91 10.70
CA PHE A 98 5.95 -3.49 12.04
C PHE A 98 7.36 -3.94 12.46
N ASP A 99 7.83 -3.50 13.62
CA ASP A 99 9.13 -3.89 14.16
C ASP A 99 9.00 -5.18 14.98
N ILE A 100 9.61 -6.26 14.48
CA ILE A 100 9.52 -7.58 15.08
C ILE A 100 10.46 -7.76 16.28
N LYS A 101 11.49 -6.93 16.42
CA LYS A 101 12.41 -6.95 17.57
C LYS A 101 11.78 -6.24 18.77
N ASN A 102 11.14 -5.10 18.50
CA ASN A 102 10.48 -4.27 19.53
C ASN A 102 8.99 -4.59 19.70
N LEU A 103 8.41 -5.44 18.84
CA LEU A 103 7.00 -5.85 18.83
C LEU A 103 6.03 -4.65 18.80
N GLN A 104 6.33 -3.64 17.98
CA GLN A 104 5.53 -2.41 17.87
C GLN A 104 5.44 -1.91 16.42
N PRO A 105 4.36 -1.20 16.05
CA PRO A 105 4.30 -0.53 14.76
C PRO A 105 5.37 0.55 14.67
N THR A 106 6.02 0.64 13.52
CA THR A 106 6.91 1.75 13.16
C THR A 106 6.30 2.48 11.98
N ILE A 107 5.99 3.77 12.15
CA ILE A 107 5.36 4.57 11.10
C ILE A 107 6.40 5.52 10.54
N PHE A 108 6.76 5.33 9.27
CA PHE A 108 7.62 6.28 8.58
C PHE A 108 6.77 7.43 8.07
N SER A 109 6.75 8.52 8.85
CA SER A 109 6.09 9.76 8.45
C SER A 109 7.07 10.91 8.37
N SER A 110 7.07 11.59 7.21
CA SER A 110 7.77 12.86 7.01
C SER A 110 7.45 13.93 8.08
N PHE A 111 6.27 13.90 8.71
CA PHE A 111 5.91 14.78 9.82
C PHE A 111 6.66 14.46 11.11
N GLN A 112 6.90 13.17 11.37
CA GLN A 112 7.49 12.69 12.62
C GLN A 112 9.01 12.86 12.64
N VAL A 113 9.66 12.97 11.48
CA VAL A 113 11.13 13.14 11.38
C VAL A 113 11.64 14.36 12.16
N LYS A 114 10.85 15.42 12.27
CA LYS A 114 11.23 16.61 13.06
C LYS A 114 11.43 16.31 14.54
N ASN A 115 10.65 15.37 15.07
CA ASN A 115 10.71 14.97 16.48
C ASN A 115 11.57 13.72 16.69
N ASP A 116 11.71 12.89 15.65
CA ASP A 116 12.49 11.66 15.66
C ASP A 116 13.37 11.55 14.40
N PRO A 117 14.59 12.13 14.43
CA PRO A 117 15.53 12.11 13.32
C PRO A 117 15.83 10.72 12.75
N CYS A 118 15.82 9.67 13.59
CA CYS A 118 16.08 8.29 13.15
C CYS A 118 15.06 7.78 12.13
N LEU A 119 13.88 8.39 12.04
CA LEU A 119 12.87 8.02 11.04
C LEU A 119 13.23 8.52 9.63
N ASN A 120 14.27 9.33 9.46
CA ASN A 120 14.74 9.79 8.14
C ASN A 120 15.53 8.71 7.38
N ALA A 121 14.99 7.50 7.29
CA ALA A 121 15.59 6.38 6.58
C ALA A 121 15.56 6.57 5.06
N LEU A 122 16.33 5.74 4.35
CA LEU A 122 16.23 5.61 2.89
C LEU A 122 14.83 5.14 2.51
N LEU A 123 14.25 5.76 1.48
CA LEU A 123 12.95 5.36 0.95
C LEU A 123 12.99 3.92 0.44
N SER A 124 14.14 3.46 -0.06
CA SER A 124 14.33 2.06 -0.47
C SER A 124 14.18 1.09 0.69
N ASP A 125 14.81 1.36 1.84
CA ASP A 125 14.68 0.54 3.04
C ASP A 125 13.25 0.55 3.59
N ILE A 126 12.58 1.70 3.58
CA ILE A 126 11.17 1.84 3.98
C ILE A 126 10.26 1.01 3.06
N CYS A 127 10.46 1.11 1.74
CA CYS A 127 9.65 0.38 0.75
C CYS A 127 9.86 -1.13 0.85
N ILE A 128 11.10 -1.58 1.01
CA ILE A 128 11.41 -2.99 1.22
C ILE A 128 10.72 -3.49 2.49
N SER A 129 10.84 -2.73 3.59
CA SER A 129 10.24 -3.08 4.89
C SER A 129 8.72 -3.19 4.83
N THR A 130 8.04 -2.19 4.26
CA THR A 130 6.57 -2.20 4.17
C THR A 130 6.06 -3.30 3.25
N SER A 131 6.88 -3.79 2.30
CA SER A 131 6.53 -4.89 1.39
C SER A 131 6.84 -6.28 1.94
N ALA A 132 7.58 -6.37 3.05
CA ALA A 132 8.09 -7.62 3.59
C ALA A 132 6.99 -8.42 4.31
N SER A 133 6.01 -8.90 3.53
CA SER A 133 4.86 -9.63 4.05
C SER A 133 5.29 -10.97 4.65
N PRO A 134 4.91 -11.28 5.91
CA PRO A 134 5.28 -12.53 6.57
C PRO A 134 4.94 -13.75 5.71
N THR A 135 5.82 -14.76 5.74
CA THR A 135 5.77 -15.98 4.92
C THR A 135 6.06 -15.80 3.42
N TYR A 136 5.87 -14.59 2.86
CA TYR A 136 6.15 -14.30 1.45
C TYR A 136 7.57 -13.80 1.22
N LEU A 137 7.99 -12.77 1.98
CA LEU A 137 9.27 -12.08 1.82
C LEU A 137 10.03 -12.04 3.15
N PRO A 138 11.37 -11.99 3.12
CA PRO A 138 12.17 -11.89 4.34
C PRO A 138 11.96 -10.53 5.03
N ALA A 139 12.03 -10.52 6.36
CA ALA A 139 12.09 -9.28 7.14
C ALA A 139 13.31 -8.46 6.71
N HIS A 140 13.18 -7.13 6.77
CA HIS A 140 14.24 -6.21 6.37
C HIS A 140 14.92 -5.60 7.59
N HIS A 141 16.25 -5.57 7.56
CA HIS A 141 17.08 -5.00 8.60
C HIS A 141 17.93 -3.86 8.04
N PHE A 142 17.93 -2.72 8.73
CA PHE A 142 18.83 -1.61 8.47
C PHE A 142 18.99 -0.75 9.73
N GLU A 143 19.94 0.17 9.67
CA GLU A 143 20.22 1.11 10.76
C GLU A 143 20.12 2.54 10.24
N THR A 144 19.69 3.45 11.10
CA THR A 144 19.82 4.89 10.86
C THR A 144 20.57 5.55 12.01
N GLU A 145 21.19 6.68 11.72
CA GLU A 145 21.84 7.51 12.72
C GLU A 145 21.01 8.75 12.98
N ASP A 146 20.75 9.04 14.25
CA ASP A 146 20.23 10.34 14.66
C ASP A 146 21.30 11.41 14.43
N TYR A 147 21.11 12.24 13.41
CA TYR A 147 22.07 13.30 13.07
C TYR A 147 22.21 14.40 14.14
N ILE A 148 21.38 14.42 15.18
CA ILE A 148 21.45 15.39 16.28
C ILE A 148 22.34 14.88 17.41
N ASN A 149 22.21 13.61 17.81
CA ASN A 149 22.91 13.06 18.97
C ASN A 149 23.87 11.89 18.64
N GLY A 150 23.96 11.48 17.37
CA GLY A 150 24.82 10.39 16.89
C GLY A 150 24.34 8.99 17.29
N LYS A 151 23.11 8.85 17.80
CA LYS A 151 22.58 7.56 18.24
C LYS A 151 22.17 6.72 17.05
N LEU A 152 22.76 5.53 16.93
CA LEU A 152 22.30 4.51 16.00
C LEU A 152 20.98 3.89 16.48
N ARG A 153 20.04 3.72 15.56
CA ARG A 153 18.81 2.97 15.73
C ARG A 153 18.73 1.87 14.70
N GLU A 154 18.56 0.66 15.20
CA GLU A 154 18.32 -0.54 14.41
C GLU A 154 16.83 -0.69 14.14
N PHE A 155 16.50 -1.12 12.92
CA PHE A 155 15.14 -1.43 12.48
C PHE A 155 15.09 -2.87 12.00
N ASN A 156 14.16 -3.66 12.54
CA ASN A 156 13.91 -5.05 12.13
C ASN A 156 12.46 -5.16 11.71
N LEU A 157 12.18 -4.92 10.43
CA LEU A 157 10.84 -4.58 9.98
C LEU A 157 10.22 -5.62 9.06
N VAL A 158 8.91 -5.76 9.18
CA VAL A 158 8.03 -6.48 8.26
C VAL A 158 6.89 -5.57 7.79
N ASP A 159 6.06 -6.08 6.88
CA ASP A 159 4.91 -5.38 6.31
C ASP A 159 4.00 -4.78 7.41
N GLY A 160 3.44 -3.60 7.12
CA GLY A 160 2.54 -2.89 8.05
C GLY A 160 1.10 -3.43 8.07
N SER A 161 0.76 -4.38 7.18
CA SER A 161 -0.56 -5.02 7.08
C SER A 161 -0.84 -6.05 8.19
N VAL A 162 0.10 -6.28 9.10
CA VAL A 162 -0.07 -7.17 10.25
C VAL A 162 -0.93 -6.50 11.36
N ALA A 163 -2.22 -6.20 11.08
CA ALA A 163 -3.28 -5.90 12.09
C ALA A 163 -4.67 -6.53 11.74
N ALA A 164 -5.48 -7.06 12.68
CA ALA A 164 -6.40 -8.27 12.58
C ALA A 164 -7.92 -8.17 12.20
N ASN A 165 -8.52 -9.21 11.52
CA ASN A 165 -9.98 -9.68 11.40
C ASN A 165 -10.23 -10.64 10.18
N ASN A 166 -11.25 -11.52 10.10
CA ASN A 166 -11.15 -12.78 9.30
C ASN A 166 -12.27 -13.07 8.25
N PRO A 167 -11.96 -13.48 6.98
CA PRO A 167 -12.94 -14.04 6.03
C PRO A 167 -13.10 -15.58 6.07
N TYR A 168 -12.25 -16.31 6.80
CA TYR A 168 -12.27 -17.76 6.88
C TYR A 168 -13.35 -18.26 7.85
N SER A 169 -14.03 -19.34 7.45
CA SER A 169 -14.99 -20.03 8.31
C SER A 169 -14.31 -20.50 9.59
N ALA A 170 -14.84 -20.07 10.74
CA ALA A 170 -14.37 -20.50 12.05
C ALA A 170 -14.35 -22.03 12.21
N LEU A 171 -15.28 -22.74 11.55
CA LEU A 171 -15.34 -24.20 11.59
C LEU A 171 -14.18 -24.87 10.83
N ASN A 172 -13.70 -24.24 9.76
CA ASN A 172 -12.54 -24.71 9.01
C ASN A 172 -11.24 -24.29 9.71
N ALA A 173 -11.18 -23.04 10.17
CA ALA A 173 -10.05 -22.49 10.90
C ALA A 173 -9.81 -23.22 12.25
N ALA A 174 -10.86 -23.69 12.91
CA ALA A 174 -10.74 -24.51 14.13
C ALA A 174 -10.04 -25.85 13.90
N LYS A 175 -9.95 -26.32 12.65
CA LYS A 175 -9.19 -27.52 12.27
C LYS A 175 -7.75 -27.21 11.90
N TRP A 176 -7.38 -25.93 11.77
CA TRP A 176 -6.04 -25.51 11.41
C TRP A 176 -5.12 -25.54 12.64
N GLY A 177 -4.01 -26.28 12.54
CA GLY A 177 -2.87 -26.10 13.44
C GLY A 177 -2.06 -24.84 13.08
N LEU A 178 -0.95 -24.60 13.78
CA LEU A 178 -0.07 -23.43 13.54
C LEU A 178 0.34 -23.30 12.07
N LEU A 179 0.69 -24.41 11.41
CA LEU A 179 1.05 -24.42 9.99
C LEU A 179 -0.13 -24.08 9.07
N GLY A 180 -1.35 -24.48 9.40
CA GLY A 180 -2.53 -24.13 8.61
C GLY A 180 -2.85 -22.63 8.68
N TRP A 181 -2.63 -22.01 9.84
CA TRP A 181 -2.78 -20.56 9.99
C TRP A 181 -1.72 -19.76 9.23
N LEU A 182 -0.49 -20.30 9.10
CA LEU A 182 0.61 -19.64 8.38
C LEU A 182 0.59 -19.93 6.88
N THR A 183 0.16 -21.13 6.50
CA THR A 183 0.16 -21.64 5.12
C THR A 183 -1.04 -22.57 4.91
N SER A 184 -2.03 -22.14 4.12
CA SER A 184 -3.15 -23.01 3.69
C SER A 184 -3.49 -22.70 2.24
N ASP A 185 -3.64 -23.74 1.42
CA ASP A 185 -4.10 -23.67 0.02
C ASP A 185 -3.56 -22.46 -0.77
N HIS A 186 -2.24 -22.41 -0.97
CA HIS A 186 -1.54 -21.35 -1.73
C HIS A 186 -1.69 -19.91 -1.18
N SER A 187 -2.19 -19.75 0.05
CA SER A 187 -2.37 -18.46 0.73
C SER A 187 -1.74 -18.45 2.12
N SER A 188 -1.69 -17.26 2.76
CA SER A 188 -1.31 -17.12 4.17
C SER A 188 -2.52 -16.61 4.96
N PRO A 189 -3.35 -17.50 5.52
CA PRO A 189 -4.62 -17.12 6.10
C PRO A 189 -4.51 -16.06 7.18
N LEU A 190 -3.51 -16.14 8.06
CA LEU A 190 -3.30 -15.12 9.07
C LEU A 190 -3.09 -13.72 8.46
N VAL A 191 -2.35 -13.60 7.36
CA VAL A 191 -2.09 -12.30 6.72
C VAL A 191 -3.34 -11.80 5.99
N ASP A 192 -4.06 -12.68 5.30
CA ASP A 192 -5.26 -12.34 4.53
C ASP A 192 -6.38 -11.81 5.42
N VAL A 193 -6.58 -12.47 6.57
CA VAL A 193 -7.39 -12.01 7.69
C VAL A 193 -7.00 -10.58 8.01
N PHE A 194 -5.80 -10.40 8.54
CA PHE A 194 -5.35 -9.11 9.04
C PHE A 194 -5.51 -7.99 7.99
N THR A 195 -5.16 -8.26 6.73
CA THR A 195 -5.30 -7.25 5.68
C THR A 195 -6.75 -6.81 5.43
N GLN A 196 -7.69 -7.75 5.31
CA GLN A 196 -9.09 -7.44 5.01
C GLN A 196 -9.78 -6.70 6.16
N ALA A 197 -9.48 -7.13 7.37
CA ALA A 197 -9.92 -6.48 8.58
C ALA A 197 -9.63 -5.00 8.68
N SER A 198 -8.39 -4.68 8.35
CA SER A 198 -7.85 -3.34 8.45
C SER A 198 -8.58 -2.45 7.46
N SER A 199 -8.87 -2.96 6.25
CA SER A 199 -9.72 -2.28 5.27
C SER A 199 -11.10 -1.95 5.84
N ASP A 200 -11.82 -2.94 6.38
CA ASP A 200 -13.20 -2.77 6.86
C ASP A 200 -13.26 -1.83 8.07
N MET A 201 -12.35 -2.00 9.02
CA MET A 201 -12.28 -1.16 10.22
C MET A 201 -11.93 0.29 9.87
N VAL A 202 -11.00 0.52 8.93
CA VAL A 202 -10.65 1.87 8.49
C VAL A 202 -11.84 2.53 7.78
N ASP A 203 -12.55 1.80 6.91
CA ASP A 203 -13.74 2.32 6.22
C ASP A 203 -14.84 2.69 7.22
N PHE A 204 -15.15 1.82 8.17
CA PHE A 204 -16.14 2.07 9.21
C PHE A 204 -15.80 3.31 10.07
N HIS A 205 -14.54 3.44 10.52
CA HIS A 205 -14.12 4.59 11.33
C HIS A 205 -14.19 5.89 10.54
N LEU A 206 -13.71 5.91 9.29
CA LEU A 206 -13.75 7.11 8.45
C LEU A 206 -15.19 7.48 8.10
N ALA A 207 -16.01 6.52 7.68
CA ALA A 207 -17.42 6.76 7.39
C ALA A 207 -18.15 7.34 8.61
N THR A 208 -17.90 6.80 9.82
CA THR A 208 -18.45 7.33 11.07
C THR A 208 -18.06 8.79 11.30
N VAL A 209 -16.77 9.12 11.16
CA VAL A 209 -16.29 10.50 11.36
C VAL A 209 -16.90 11.46 10.32
N PHE A 210 -16.89 11.09 9.05
CA PHE A 210 -17.41 11.95 7.99
C PHE A 210 -18.94 12.12 8.05
N GLN A 211 -19.67 11.10 8.51
CA GLN A 211 -21.10 11.21 8.80
C GLN A 211 -21.37 12.10 10.01
N ALA A 212 -20.60 11.95 11.10
CA ALA A 212 -20.74 12.81 12.27
C ALA A 212 -20.44 14.29 11.98
N LEU A 213 -19.66 14.57 10.94
CA LEU A 213 -19.31 15.91 10.48
C LEU A 213 -20.19 16.42 9.32
N ASP A 214 -21.27 15.71 8.95
CA ASP A 214 -22.16 16.06 7.83
C ASP A 214 -21.37 16.32 6.53
N SER A 215 -20.38 15.48 6.28
CA SER A 215 -19.33 15.67 5.27
C SER A 215 -19.05 14.39 4.48
N GLU A 216 -20.01 13.47 4.38
CA GLU A 216 -19.81 12.16 3.74
C GLU A 216 -19.35 12.30 2.28
N GLY A 217 -19.78 13.35 1.58
CA GLY A 217 -19.35 13.66 0.21
C GLY A 217 -17.85 13.96 0.04
N SER A 218 -17.13 14.19 1.15
CA SER A 218 -15.70 14.44 1.20
C SER A 218 -14.85 13.16 1.36
N TYR A 219 -15.49 12.02 1.61
CA TYR A 219 -14.83 10.71 1.68
C TYR A 219 -15.25 9.85 0.49
N LEU A 220 -14.26 9.35 -0.26
CA LEU A 220 -14.44 8.47 -1.39
C LEU A 220 -13.60 7.20 -1.17
N ARG A 221 -14.29 6.06 -1.05
CA ARG A 221 -13.70 4.73 -0.99
C ARG A 221 -13.95 4.03 -2.33
N ILE A 222 -12.86 3.59 -2.98
CA ILE A 222 -12.92 2.75 -4.18
C ILE A 222 -12.29 1.41 -3.78
N GLN A 223 -13.10 0.36 -3.80
CA GLN A 223 -12.73 -0.98 -3.35
C GLN A 223 -13.44 -2.02 -4.21
N ASP A 224 -12.75 -3.12 -4.49
CA ASP A 224 -13.38 -4.34 -5.02
C ASP A 224 -13.33 -5.41 -3.93
N ASP A 225 -14.49 -5.97 -3.60
CA ASP A 225 -14.73 -7.02 -2.60
C ASP A 225 -15.16 -8.35 -3.24
N THR A 226 -15.12 -8.42 -4.57
CA THR A 226 -15.65 -9.55 -5.37
C THR A 226 -14.55 -10.45 -5.93
N LEU A 227 -13.28 -10.15 -5.65
CA LEU A 227 -12.14 -10.91 -6.15
C LEU A 227 -12.13 -12.32 -5.56
N THR A 228 -11.87 -13.31 -6.42
CA THR A 228 -11.77 -14.72 -6.02
C THR A 228 -10.68 -15.44 -6.81
N GLY A 229 -10.21 -16.57 -6.27
CA GLY A 229 -9.20 -17.39 -6.94
C GLY A 229 -7.89 -16.63 -7.18
N PRO A 230 -7.25 -16.79 -8.36
CA PRO A 230 -6.00 -16.10 -8.70
C PRO A 230 -6.04 -14.57 -8.58
N LEU A 231 -7.20 -13.94 -8.81
CA LEU A 231 -7.36 -12.49 -8.72
C LEU A 231 -7.32 -11.97 -7.28
N ALA A 232 -7.67 -12.82 -6.30
CA ALA A 232 -7.59 -12.49 -4.88
C ALA A 232 -6.21 -12.80 -4.27
N SER A 233 -5.33 -13.48 -5.00
CA SER A 233 -3.99 -13.79 -4.53
C SER A 233 -3.06 -12.57 -4.63
N VAL A 234 -2.23 -12.40 -3.61
CA VAL A 234 -1.24 -11.31 -3.51
C VAL A 234 0.06 -11.58 -4.25
N ASP A 235 0.30 -12.81 -4.70
CA ASP A 235 1.58 -13.25 -5.27
C ASP A 235 1.47 -14.06 -6.57
N VAL A 236 0.26 -14.25 -7.12
CA VAL A 236 0.07 -14.86 -8.45
C VAL A 236 0.37 -13.82 -9.54
N ALA A 237 1.64 -13.73 -9.92
CA ALA A 237 2.15 -12.78 -10.90
C ALA A 237 2.26 -13.36 -12.33
N THR A 238 1.26 -14.14 -12.77
CA THR A 238 1.20 -14.57 -14.17
C THR A 238 0.75 -13.40 -15.05
N GLU A 239 1.25 -13.32 -16.28
CA GLU A 239 0.86 -12.28 -17.25
C GLU A 239 -0.67 -12.16 -17.38
N LYS A 240 -1.34 -13.31 -17.53
CA LYS A 240 -2.81 -13.41 -17.56
C LYS A 240 -3.46 -12.79 -16.32
N ASN A 241 -3.00 -13.13 -15.11
CA ASN A 241 -3.61 -12.63 -13.88
C ASN A 241 -3.43 -11.11 -13.74
N LEU A 242 -2.24 -10.60 -14.10
CA LEU A 242 -1.97 -9.17 -14.06
C LEU A 242 -2.82 -8.39 -15.08
N GLU A 243 -2.99 -8.90 -16.29
CA GLU A 243 -3.91 -8.32 -17.28
C GLU A 243 -5.38 -8.36 -16.82
N ASP A 244 -5.79 -9.46 -16.19
CA ASP A 244 -7.14 -9.60 -15.66
C ASP A 244 -7.38 -8.62 -14.48
N LEU A 245 -6.38 -8.37 -13.63
CA LEU A 245 -6.42 -7.29 -12.61
C LEU A 245 -6.54 -5.89 -13.23
N VAL A 246 -5.90 -5.63 -14.37
CA VAL A 246 -6.09 -4.36 -15.09
C VAL A 246 -7.54 -4.21 -15.54
N LYS A 247 -8.14 -5.26 -16.11
CA LYS A 247 -9.56 -5.25 -16.52
C LYS A 247 -10.49 -5.03 -15.33
N VAL A 248 -10.21 -5.67 -14.18
CA VAL A 248 -10.95 -5.44 -12.94
C VAL A 248 -10.91 -3.96 -12.56
N GLY A 249 -9.73 -3.32 -12.60
CA GLY A 249 -9.59 -1.88 -12.33
C GLY A 249 -10.39 -1.01 -13.31
N GLU A 250 -10.40 -1.34 -14.60
CA GLU A 250 -11.18 -0.64 -15.62
C GLU A 250 -12.70 -0.81 -15.43
N GLU A 251 -13.15 -1.99 -15.02
CA GLU A 251 -14.57 -2.24 -14.69
C GLU A 251 -14.97 -1.57 -13.37
N LEU A 252 -14.07 -1.49 -12.39
CA LEU A 252 -14.30 -0.83 -11.12
C LEU A 252 -14.63 0.66 -11.31
N LEU A 253 -14.07 1.31 -12.33
CA LEU A 253 -14.42 2.68 -12.70
C LEU A 253 -15.89 2.85 -13.11
N LYS A 254 -16.50 1.79 -13.66
CA LYS A 254 -17.90 1.79 -14.12
C LYS A 254 -18.88 1.42 -13.02
N LYS A 255 -18.42 0.78 -11.94
CA LYS A 255 -19.25 0.44 -10.78
C LYS A 255 -19.75 1.73 -10.08
N PRO A 256 -20.96 1.72 -9.49
CA PRO A 256 -21.45 2.82 -8.69
C PRO A 256 -20.59 3.02 -7.44
N VAL A 257 -20.54 4.25 -6.93
CA VAL A 257 -19.91 4.52 -5.64
C VAL A 257 -20.66 3.78 -4.54
N SER A 258 -19.91 3.13 -3.66
CA SER A 258 -20.42 2.41 -2.51
C SER A 258 -19.91 3.03 -1.21
N ARG A 259 -20.63 2.76 -0.11
CA ARG A 259 -20.25 3.14 1.25
C ARG A 259 -20.63 2.04 2.22
N VAL A 260 -19.86 1.92 3.29
CA VAL A 260 -20.25 1.10 4.44
C VAL A 260 -21.53 1.66 5.08
N ASN A 261 -22.51 0.79 5.26
CA ASN A 261 -23.70 1.06 6.06
C ASN A 261 -23.32 0.88 7.54
N LEU A 262 -23.37 1.96 8.33
CA LEU A 262 -22.91 1.93 9.73
C LEU A 262 -23.79 1.09 10.67
N ASP A 263 -25.03 0.78 10.28
CA ASP A 263 -25.94 -0.05 11.10
C ASP A 263 -25.60 -1.54 10.99
N TYR A 264 -25.17 -2.00 9.80
CA TYR A 264 -24.94 -3.42 9.50
C TYR A 264 -23.47 -3.75 9.20
N GLY A 265 -22.62 -2.75 8.98
CA GLY A 265 -21.21 -2.91 8.61
C GLY A 265 -20.98 -3.40 7.17
N HIS A 266 -22.03 -3.55 6.35
CA HIS A 266 -21.93 -4.00 4.97
C HIS A 266 -21.80 -2.83 3.99
N VAL A 267 -21.04 -3.04 2.91
CA VAL A 267 -20.90 -2.06 1.84
C VAL A 267 -22.16 -2.08 0.96
N GLU A 268 -22.78 -0.93 0.80
CA GLU A 268 -23.99 -0.76 -0.01
C GLU A 268 -23.76 0.32 -1.07
N GLY A 269 -24.40 0.16 -2.24
CA GLY A 269 -24.43 1.21 -3.25
C GLY A 269 -25.17 2.42 -2.69
N ILE A 270 -24.57 3.61 -2.79
CA ILE A 270 -25.29 4.84 -2.48
C ILE A 270 -26.44 4.94 -3.48
N GLY A 271 -27.64 5.35 -3.08
CA GLY A 271 -28.78 5.55 -3.99
C GLY A 271 -28.51 6.52 -5.16
N SER A 272 -27.35 7.18 -5.19
CA SER A 272 -26.81 7.90 -6.34
C SER A 272 -26.34 6.95 -7.44
N LYS A 273 -26.73 7.23 -8.69
CA LYS A 273 -26.19 6.54 -9.87
C LYS A 273 -24.75 6.96 -10.24
N GLU A 274 -24.06 7.73 -9.38
CA GLU A 274 -22.70 8.21 -9.63
C GLU A 274 -21.74 7.00 -9.68
N THR A 275 -20.99 6.88 -10.76
CA THR A 275 -19.94 5.88 -10.95
C THR A 275 -18.64 6.32 -10.29
N ASN A 276 -17.74 5.37 -10.01
CA ASN A 276 -16.41 5.67 -9.48
C ASN A 276 -15.62 6.63 -10.41
N ALA A 277 -15.76 6.49 -11.73
CA ALA A 277 -15.17 7.41 -12.70
C ALA A 277 -15.67 8.85 -12.54
N GLU A 278 -16.98 9.04 -12.41
CA GLU A 278 -17.59 10.37 -12.22
C GLU A 278 -17.15 10.99 -10.88
N ALA A 279 -17.13 10.20 -9.81
CA ALA A 279 -16.66 10.65 -8.50
C ALA A 279 -15.18 11.07 -8.53
N LEU A 280 -14.33 10.33 -9.25
CA LEU A 280 -12.92 10.68 -9.45
C LEU A 280 -12.75 11.98 -10.27
N ILE A 281 -13.57 12.19 -11.31
CA ILE A 281 -13.58 13.44 -12.08
C ILE A 281 -13.97 14.62 -11.18
N ARG A 282 -15.00 14.44 -10.35
CA ARG A 282 -15.43 15.44 -9.36
C ARG A 282 -14.31 15.75 -8.36
N MET A 283 -13.66 14.74 -7.81
CA MET A 283 -12.53 14.91 -6.89
C MET A 283 -11.35 15.63 -7.56
N ALA A 284 -11.03 15.28 -8.81
CA ALA A 284 -9.98 15.96 -9.57
C ALA A 284 -10.29 17.45 -9.80
N ALA A 285 -11.56 17.80 -10.06
CA ALA A 285 -11.99 19.19 -10.18
C ALA A 285 -11.84 19.96 -8.85
N ILE A 286 -12.18 19.34 -7.71
CA ILE A 286 -11.99 19.92 -6.37
C ILE A 286 -10.50 20.18 -6.12
N LEU A 287 -9.63 19.19 -6.34
CA LEU A 287 -8.19 19.31 -6.15
C LEU A 287 -7.57 20.39 -7.05
N SER A 288 -8.03 20.47 -8.31
CA SER A 288 -7.60 21.51 -9.26
C SER A 288 -8.00 22.91 -8.80
N LYS A 289 -9.25 23.08 -8.37
CA LYS A 289 -9.76 24.34 -7.82
C LYS A 289 -8.98 24.76 -6.58
N GLU A 290 -8.78 23.85 -5.63
CA GLU A 290 -8.06 24.13 -4.38
C GLU A 290 -6.62 24.55 -4.66
N LYS A 291 -5.92 23.86 -5.56
CA LYS A 291 -4.57 24.25 -5.96
C LYS A 291 -4.53 25.67 -6.53
N ARG A 292 -5.44 26.01 -7.45
CA ARG A 292 -5.52 27.37 -8.03
C ARG A 292 -5.78 28.42 -6.94
N LEU A 293 -6.64 28.13 -5.97
CA LEU A 293 -6.91 29.03 -4.85
C LEU A 293 -5.66 29.28 -4.00
N ARG A 294 -4.88 28.22 -3.70
CA ARG A 294 -3.62 28.34 -2.96
C ARG A 294 -2.58 29.14 -3.74
N ASP A 295 -2.45 28.91 -5.04
CA ASP A 295 -1.52 29.63 -5.91
C ASP A 295 -1.86 31.13 -5.96
N MET A 296 -3.15 31.50 -5.97
CA MET A 296 -3.60 32.91 -5.91
C MET A 296 -3.36 33.56 -4.54
N ARG A 297 -3.45 32.80 -3.44
CA ARG A 297 -3.22 33.30 -2.08
C ARG A 297 -1.74 33.41 -1.73
N SER A 298 -0.87 32.70 -2.44
CA SER A 298 0.59 32.79 -2.28
C SER A 298 1.09 34.18 -2.72
N SER A 299 2.01 34.76 -1.96
CA SER A 299 2.60 36.09 -2.18
C SER A 299 3.30 36.28 -3.55
N HIS A 300 3.48 35.20 -4.32
CA HIS A 300 3.99 35.22 -5.68
C HIS A 300 2.93 35.57 -6.74
N GLY A 301 1.64 35.65 -6.37
CA GLY A 301 0.52 35.98 -7.26
C GLY A 301 0.42 37.45 -7.69
N HIS A 302 1.24 38.36 -7.15
CA HIS A 302 1.20 39.79 -7.51
C HIS A 302 2.09 40.19 -8.70
N VAL A 303 2.83 39.26 -9.34
CA VAL A 303 3.82 39.64 -10.39
C VAL A 303 3.42 39.28 -11.83
N THR A 304 2.27 38.63 -12.08
CA THR A 304 1.83 38.37 -13.46
C THR A 304 0.38 38.76 -13.71
N GLN A 305 0.11 40.06 -13.65
CA GLN A 305 -0.76 40.68 -14.66
C GLN A 305 0.15 41.36 -15.68
N LYS A 306 0.47 40.66 -16.77
CA LYS A 306 0.95 41.32 -17.99
C LYS A 306 -0.28 41.71 -18.80
N LYS A 307 -0.34 43.01 -19.11
CA LYS A 307 -1.19 43.64 -20.12
C LYS A 307 -1.10 42.94 -21.47
#